data_AF-A0A5Q4BNS7-F1
#
_entry.id   AF-A0A5Q4BNS7-F1
#
_cell.length_a   1.000
_cell.length_b   1.000
_cell.length_c   1.000
_cell.angle_alpha   90.00
_cell.angle_beta   90.00
_cell.angle_gamma   90.00
#
_symmetry.space_group_name_H-M   'P 1'
#
loop_
_entity.id
_entity.type
_entity.pdbx_description
1 polymer ?
#
loop_
_entity_poly.entity_id
_entity_poly.type
_entity_poly.pdbx_seq_one_letter_code
_entity_poly.pdbx_strand_id
1 'polypeptide(L)'
;MPSITSRRSSALVLLILQLSVAIVKATSAAEVLSQVPTCASECISSTFFMSACDPEDVTSFAATVEGVLCEAYPKESRRLEVRRTLIISCILVFLIVALRLFTRMKYAGGLWGDDYTTIFAAVLMITLTAVYLHITSIGFGMHYWTIPVGNGIVIRKMLYVGNLVYTVLQAAVKLSIVLFLGRIFPSQTFRRIAQGIEVILLLHGTLFTIPFAVQCTPVQSIWDRTITDRRCLNLQAVGYSSGGLAMAEDIAILLLPIPHVWQLKISLSRRLAVIALFSVGSL
;
A
#
# COMPACT_ATOMS: atom_id res chain seq x y z
N MET A 1 -30.47 16.47 43.94
CA MET A 1 -30.53 15.00 43.74
C MET A 1 -30.89 14.71 42.29
N PRO A 2 -29.93 14.43 41.40
CA PRO A 2 -30.24 13.97 40.04
C PRO A 2 -30.65 12.48 40.06
N SER A 3 -31.66 12.16 39.27
CA SER A 3 -32.39 10.89 39.25
C SER A 3 -31.52 9.68 38.86
N ILE A 4 -31.71 8.57 39.57
CA ILE A 4 -31.00 7.28 39.42
C ILE A 4 -31.13 6.70 38.00
N THR A 5 -32.18 7.06 37.26
CA THR A 5 -32.42 6.65 35.87
C THR A 5 -31.50 7.33 34.86
N SER A 6 -31.11 8.59 35.09
CA SER A 6 -30.21 9.34 34.20
C SER A 6 -28.77 8.78 34.23
N ARG A 7 -28.30 8.32 35.41
CA ARG A 7 -26.98 7.69 35.57
C ARG A 7 -26.85 6.33 34.87
N ARG A 8 -27.93 5.54 34.83
CA ARG A 8 -27.93 4.23 34.15
C ARG A 8 -27.86 4.36 32.64
N SER A 9 -28.58 5.31 32.04
CA SER A 9 -28.54 5.53 30.59
C SER A 9 -27.18 6.04 30.12
N SER A 10 -26.55 6.97 30.86
CA SER A 10 -25.21 7.45 30.53
C SER A 10 -24.13 6.38 30.70
N ALA A 11 -24.25 5.51 31.72
CA ALA A 11 -23.35 4.38 31.91
C ALA A 11 -23.52 3.31 30.82
N LEU A 12 -24.75 3.06 30.35
CA LEU A 12 -25.03 2.14 29.25
C LEU A 12 -24.46 2.67 27.93
N VAL A 13 -24.62 3.96 27.65
CA VAL A 13 -24.06 4.60 26.44
C VAL A 13 -22.53 4.57 26.48
N LEU A 14 -21.92 4.84 27.64
CA LEU A 14 -20.47 4.72 27.82
C LEU A 14 -20.00 3.28 27.70
N LEU A 15 -20.72 2.29 28.24
CA LEU A 15 -20.39 0.88 28.06
C LEU A 15 -20.47 0.45 26.59
N ILE A 16 -21.53 0.86 25.87
CA ILE A 16 -21.71 0.56 24.44
C ILE A 16 -20.60 1.22 23.62
N LEU A 17 -20.22 2.46 23.94
CA LEU A 17 -19.11 3.15 23.29
C LEU A 17 -17.76 2.47 23.58
N GLN A 18 -17.52 2.01 24.81
CA GLN A 18 -16.29 1.29 25.18
C GLN A 18 -16.22 -0.09 24.54
N LEU A 19 -17.32 -0.85 24.53
CA LEU A 19 -17.44 -2.16 23.87
C LEU A 19 -17.27 -2.04 22.36
N SER A 20 -17.91 -1.06 21.71
CA SER A 20 -17.76 -0.85 20.26
C SER A 20 -16.34 -0.44 19.87
N VAL A 21 -15.67 0.39 20.67
CA VAL A 21 -14.26 0.76 20.47
C VAL A 21 -13.32 -0.44 20.70
N ALA A 22 -13.64 -1.32 21.66
CA ALA A 22 -12.81 -2.48 21.99
C ALA A 22 -12.97 -3.63 20.97
N ILE A 23 -14.19 -3.86 20.45
CA ILE A 23 -14.49 -4.80 19.36
C ILE A 23 -13.73 -4.42 18.08
N VAL A 24 -13.61 -3.13 17.78
CA VAL A 24 -12.87 -2.62 16.61
C VAL A 24 -11.35 -2.86 16.72
N LYS A 25 -10.82 -3.12 17.93
CA LYS A 25 -9.40 -3.35 18.19
C LYS A 25 -9.01 -4.82 18.39
N ALA A 26 -9.96 -5.73 18.54
CA ALA A 26 -9.67 -7.12 18.85
C ALA A 26 -9.13 -7.87 17.62
N THR A 27 -8.05 -8.65 17.80
CA THR A 27 -7.39 -9.37 16.71
C THR A 27 -7.66 -10.89 16.73
N SER A 28 -8.40 -11.37 17.72
CA SER A 28 -8.86 -12.76 17.85
C SER A 28 -10.20 -12.88 18.58
N ALA A 29 -10.95 -13.96 18.33
CA ALA A 29 -12.23 -14.24 19.00
C ALA A 29 -12.09 -14.42 20.52
N ALA A 30 -10.94 -14.92 20.99
CA ALA A 30 -10.63 -15.05 22.41
C ALA A 30 -10.52 -13.70 23.13
N GLU A 31 -10.02 -12.68 22.42
CA GLU A 31 -9.86 -11.32 22.94
C GLU A 31 -11.21 -10.60 23.04
N VAL A 32 -12.13 -10.86 22.09
CA VAL A 32 -13.53 -10.40 22.15
C VAL A 32 -14.28 -11.07 23.31
N LEU A 33 -14.13 -12.39 23.47
CA LEU A 33 -14.78 -13.17 24.54
C LEU A 33 -14.35 -12.74 25.95
N SER A 34 -13.13 -12.21 26.10
CA SER A 34 -12.61 -11.70 27.38
C SER A 34 -13.21 -10.34 27.79
N GLN A 35 -13.86 -9.63 26.87
CA GLN A 35 -14.42 -8.30 27.10
C GLN A 35 -15.94 -8.30 27.32
N VAL A 36 -16.60 -9.43 27.12
CA VAL A 36 -18.04 -9.61 27.36
C VAL A 36 -18.26 -10.14 28.79
N PRO A 37 -19.38 -9.79 29.46
CA PRO A 37 -19.68 -10.30 30.79
C PRO A 37 -19.72 -11.84 30.81
N THR A 38 -19.38 -12.44 31.94
CA THR A 38 -19.29 -13.91 32.09
C THR A 38 -20.57 -14.65 31.71
N CYS A 39 -21.74 -14.02 31.90
CA CYS A 39 -23.02 -14.59 31.46
C CYS A 39 -23.16 -14.68 29.93
N ALA A 40 -22.55 -13.74 29.18
CA ALA A 40 -22.57 -13.74 27.73
C ALA A 40 -21.54 -14.73 27.17
N SER A 41 -20.36 -14.86 27.78
CA SER A 41 -19.36 -15.83 27.35
C SER A 41 -19.79 -17.28 27.61
N GLU A 42 -20.52 -17.54 28.70
CA GLU A 42 -21.14 -18.84 28.97
C GLU A 42 -22.23 -19.18 27.95
N CYS A 43 -23.13 -18.23 27.63
CA CYS A 43 -24.14 -18.41 26.58
C CYS A 43 -23.53 -18.67 25.20
N ILE A 44 -22.48 -17.94 24.82
CA ILE A 44 -21.81 -18.14 23.53
C ILE A 44 -21.13 -19.51 23.48
N SER A 45 -20.43 -19.88 24.56
CA SER A 45 -19.75 -21.17 24.66
C SER A 45 -20.76 -22.33 24.63
N SER A 46 -21.87 -22.24 25.37
CA SER A 46 -22.91 -23.28 25.36
C SER A 46 -23.57 -23.43 24.00
N THR A 47 -23.75 -22.34 23.25
CA THR A 47 -24.33 -22.37 21.90
C THR A 47 -23.38 -23.06 20.92
N PHE A 48 -22.07 -22.82 21.02
CA PHE A 48 -21.05 -23.50 20.22
C PHE A 48 -20.93 -25.00 20.52
N PHE A 49 -20.97 -25.39 21.81
CA PHE A 49 -20.91 -26.80 22.19
C PHE A 49 -22.19 -27.59 21.85
N MET A 50 -23.33 -26.91 21.70
CA MET A 50 -24.61 -27.55 21.34
C MET A 50 -24.90 -27.55 19.83
N SER A 51 -24.20 -26.74 19.03
CA SER A 51 -24.34 -26.78 17.58
C SER A 51 -23.53 -27.93 16.98
N ALA A 52 -24.20 -28.91 16.38
CA ALA A 52 -23.58 -29.99 15.60
C ALA A 52 -23.01 -29.54 14.24
N CYS A 53 -22.68 -28.26 14.08
CA CYS A 53 -22.25 -27.69 12.79
C CYS A 53 -20.73 -27.83 12.62
N ASP A 54 -20.30 -28.06 11.39
CA ASP A 54 -18.87 -28.08 11.05
C ASP A 54 -18.25 -26.69 11.25
N PRO A 55 -16.96 -26.59 11.67
CA PRO A 55 -16.31 -25.31 11.91
C PRO A 55 -16.31 -24.37 10.70
N GLU A 56 -16.29 -24.93 9.48
CA GLU A 56 -16.37 -24.16 8.23
C GLU A 56 -17.74 -23.48 8.06
N ASP A 57 -18.83 -24.17 8.40
CA ASP A 57 -20.19 -23.65 8.35
C ASP A 57 -20.40 -22.52 9.35
N VAL A 58 -19.76 -22.60 10.52
CA VAL A 58 -19.82 -21.53 11.52
C VAL A 58 -19.09 -20.28 11.02
N THR A 59 -17.94 -20.43 10.36
CA THR A 59 -17.21 -19.27 9.80
C THR A 59 -17.94 -18.62 8.62
N SER A 60 -18.60 -19.42 7.77
CA SER A 60 -19.39 -18.91 6.65
C SER A 60 -20.68 -18.22 7.14
N PHE A 61 -21.34 -18.78 8.15
CA PHE A 61 -22.50 -18.17 8.79
C PHE A 61 -22.13 -16.87 9.52
N ALA A 62 -21.03 -16.85 10.29
CA ALA A 62 -20.54 -15.64 10.95
C ALA A 62 -20.23 -14.52 9.95
N ALA A 63 -19.57 -14.84 8.83
CA ALA A 63 -19.31 -13.89 7.75
C ALA A 63 -20.61 -13.36 7.10
N THR A 64 -21.64 -14.21 7.01
CA THR A 64 -22.96 -13.84 6.48
C THR A 64 -23.69 -12.91 7.44
N VAL A 65 -23.72 -13.21 8.74
CA VAL A 65 -24.35 -12.38 9.77
C VAL A 65 -23.64 -11.04 9.91
N GLU A 66 -22.31 -11.02 9.95
CA GLU A 66 -21.51 -9.79 9.92
C GLU A 66 -21.80 -8.97 8.64
N GLY A 67 -21.95 -9.64 7.50
CA GLY A 67 -22.34 -9.02 6.24
C GLY A 67 -23.70 -8.30 6.30
N VAL A 68 -24.71 -8.94 6.90
CA VAL A 68 -26.06 -8.37 7.07
C VAL A 68 -26.05 -7.22 8.09
N LEU A 69 -25.30 -7.35 9.20
CA LEU A 69 -25.18 -6.28 10.19
C LEU A 69 -24.43 -5.05 9.63
N CYS A 70 -23.41 -5.26 8.79
CA CYS A 70 -22.62 -4.19 8.20
C CYS A 70 -23.27 -3.58 6.94
N GLU A 71 -24.27 -4.22 6.34
CA GLU A 71 -25.05 -3.67 5.22
C GLU A 71 -25.74 -2.34 5.61
N ALA A 72 -26.10 -2.19 6.89
CA ALA A 72 -26.66 -0.96 7.44
C ALA A 72 -25.67 0.22 7.50
N TYR A 73 -24.37 -0.01 7.31
CA TYR A 73 -23.32 1.02 7.32
C TYR A 73 -22.49 0.97 6.02
N PRO A 74 -23.06 1.41 4.87
CA PRO A 74 -22.38 1.34 3.58
C PRO A 74 -21.20 2.32 3.58
N LYS A 75 -19.99 1.83 3.82
CA LYS A 75 -18.78 2.52 3.38
C LYS A 75 -18.67 2.37 1.86
N GLU A 76 -18.30 3.41 1.12
CA GLU A 76 -18.23 3.30 -0.34
C GLU A 76 -17.11 2.34 -0.79
N SER A 77 -17.40 1.55 -1.83
CA SER A 77 -16.42 0.69 -2.49
C SER A 77 -15.43 1.55 -3.29
N ARG A 78 -14.13 1.44 -2.98
CA ARG A 78 -13.07 2.19 -3.69
C ARG A 78 -12.59 1.50 -4.96
N ARG A 79 -13.24 0.40 -5.34
CA ARG A 79 -12.86 -0.42 -6.49
C ARG A 79 -12.82 0.38 -7.80
N LEU A 80 -13.82 1.23 -8.02
CA LEU A 80 -13.90 2.06 -9.23
C LEU A 80 -12.82 3.12 -9.26
N GLU A 81 -12.52 3.75 -8.12
CA GLU A 81 -11.46 4.73 -7.97
C GLU A 81 -10.10 4.10 -8.30
N VAL A 82 -9.77 2.99 -7.64
CA VAL A 82 -8.51 2.25 -7.86
C VAL A 82 -8.37 1.85 -9.33
N ARG A 83 -9.42 1.29 -9.94
CA ARG A 83 -9.39 0.88 -11.35
C ARG A 83 -9.16 2.07 -12.29
N ARG A 84 -9.86 3.19 -12.07
CA ARG A 84 -9.71 4.40 -12.89
C ARG A 84 -8.30 4.96 -12.79
N THR A 85 -7.77 5.12 -11.57
CA THR A 85 -6.43 5.64 -11.33
C THR A 85 -5.36 4.77 -11.99
N LEU A 86 -5.48 3.44 -11.91
CA LEU A 86 -4.53 2.51 -12.54
C LEU A 86 -4.52 2.63 -14.06
N ILE A 87 -5.70 2.64 -14.69
CA ILE A 87 -5.81 2.72 -16.16
C ILE A 87 -5.27 4.06 -16.67
N ILE A 88 -5.70 5.17 -16.06
CA ILE A 88 -5.27 6.51 -16.46
C ILE A 88 -3.76 6.66 -16.31
N SER A 89 -3.21 6.26 -15.16
CA SER A 89 -1.77 6.36 -14.89
C SER A 89 -0.95 5.48 -15.84
N CYS A 90 -1.41 4.27 -16.13
CA CYS A 90 -0.73 3.35 -17.06
C CYS A 90 -0.67 3.92 -18.48
N ILE A 91 -1.80 4.45 -18.99
CA ILE A 91 -1.85 5.09 -20.32
C ILE A 91 -0.90 6.29 -20.36
N LEU A 92 -0.93 7.16 -19.34
CA LEU A 92 -0.08 8.34 -19.27
C LEU A 92 1.41 7.97 -19.27
N VAL A 93 1.81 7.02 -18.43
CA VAL A 93 3.20 6.54 -18.36
C VAL A 93 3.64 5.93 -19.68
N PHE A 94 2.80 5.10 -20.31
CA PHE A 94 3.11 4.50 -21.60
C PHE A 94 3.37 5.58 -22.67
N LEU A 95 2.51 6.59 -22.76
CA LEU A 95 2.67 7.69 -23.71
C LEU A 95 3.95 8.50 -23.46
N ILE A 96 4.25 8.81 -22.20
CA ILE A 96 5.46 9.55 -21.82
C ILE A 96 6.72 8.76 -22.18
N VAL A 97 6.76 7.47 -21.85
CA VAL A 97 7.90 6.60 -22.16
C VAL A 97 8.06 6.43 -23.66
N ALA A 98 6.97 6.20 -24.41
CA ALA A 98 7.01 6.11 -25.86
C ALA A 98 7.55 7.39 -26.51
N LEU A 99 7.10 8.56 -26.05
CA LEU A 99 7.59 9.86 -26.52
C LEU A 99 9.08 10.06 -26.17
N ARG A 100 9.50 9.69 -24.96
CA ARG A 100 10.91 9.75 -24.56
C ARG A 100 11.77 8.88 -25.48
N LEU A 101 11.38 7.64 -25.71
CA LEU A 101 12.13 6.73 -26.59
C LEU A 101 12.17 7.24 -28.03
N PHE A 102 11.04 7.73 -28.56
CA PHE A 102 10.97 8.31 -29.89
C PHE A 102 11.90 9.52 -30.05
N THR A 103 11.87 10.45 -29.08
CA THR A 103 12.74 11.63 -29.12
C THR A 103 14.21 11.27 -28.99
N ARG A 104 14.56 10.27 -28.17
CA ARG A 104 15.93 9.80 -28.02
C ARG A 104 16.48 9.16 -29.29
N MET A 105 15.71 8.26 -29.90
CA MET A 105 16.12 7.59 -31.14
C MET A 105 16.24 8.58 -32.30
N LYS A 106 15.32 9.54 -32.41
CA LYS A 106 15.28 10.46 -33.55
C LYS A 106 16.21 11.67 -33.42
N TYR A 107 16.35 12.24 -32.22
CA TYR A 107 17.04 13.51 -32.01
C TYR A 107 18.29 13.42 -31.12
N ALA A 108 18.40 12.41 -30.25
CA ALA A 108 19.48 12.33 -29.26
C ALA A 108 20.56 11.27 -29.57
N GLY A 109 20.50 10.64 -30.75
CA GLY A 109 21.55 9.75 -31.24
C GLY A 109 21.60 8.36 -30.58
N GLY A 110 20.50 7.90 -29.97
CA GLY A 110 20.39 6.53 -29.44
C GLY A 110 19.98 6.45 -27.97
N LEU A 111 19.91 5.20 -27.48
CA LEU A 111 19.51 4.85 -26.11
C LEU A 111 20.72 4.80 -25.17
N TRP A 112 20.49 5.20 -23.93
CA TRP A 112 21.50 5.21 -22.88
C TRP A 112 21.03 4.44 -21.63
N GLY A 113 21.92 4.26 -20.64
CA GLY A 113 21.60 3.55 -19.39
C GLY A 113 20.36 4.07 -18.67
N ASP A 114 20.11 5.40 -18.72
CA ASP A 114 18.91 6.01 -18.16
C ASP A 114 17.63 5.52 -18.88
N ASP A 115 17.68 5.37 -20.20
CA ASP A 115 16.53 4.94 -20.99
C ASP A 115 16.21 3.45 -20.77
N TYR A 116 17.22 2.58 -20.61
CA TYR A 116 17.01 1.17 -20.24
C TYR A 116 16.34 1.03 -18.86
N THR A 117 16.77 1.84 -17.90
CA THR A 117 16.18 1.86 -16.55
C THR A 117 14.73 2.35 -16.61
N THR A 118 14.42 3.35 -17.45
CA THR A 118 13.04 3.80 -17.69
C THR A 118 12.18 2.71 -18.36
N ILE A 119 12.70 1.98 -19.35
CA ILE A 119 11.98 0.86 -19.99
C ILE A 119 11.68 -0.23 -18.96
N PHE A 120 12.67 -0.59 -18.14
CA PHE A 120 12.50 -1.57 -17.09
C PHE A 120 11.41 -1.15 -16.08
N ALA A 121 11.43 0.11 -15.64
CA ALA A 121 10.38 0.66 -14.79
C ALA A 121 9.00 0.61 -15.45
N ALA A 122 8.90 0.90 -16.76
CA ALA A 122 7.64 0.82 -17.49
C ALA A 122 7.07 -0.62 -17.54
N VAL A 123 7.92 -1.62 -17.74
CA VAL A 123 7.51 -3.04 -17.70
C VAL A 123 6.99 -3.43 -16.32
N LEU A 124 7.67 -3.00 -15.25
CA LEU A 124 7.22 -3.23 -13.88
C LEU A 124 5.90 -2.52 -13.57
N MET A 125 5.72 -1.28 -14.03
CA MET A 125 4.45 -0.55 -13.92
C MET A 125 3.30 -1.34 -14.56
N ILE A 126 3.48 -1.81 -15.81
CA ILE A 126 2.45 -2.58 -16.52
C ILE A 126 2.13 -3.87 -15.77
N THR A 127 3.15 -4.57 -15.27
CA THR A 127 2.99 -5.79 -14.47
C THR A 127 2.18 -5.51 -13.21
N LEU A 128 2.53 -4.44 -12.48
CA LEU A 128 1.82 -4.03 -11.27
C LEU A 128 0.37 -3.66 -11.58
N THR A 129 0.13 -2.88 -12.64
CA THR A 129 -1.23 -2.53 -13.09
C THR A 129 -2.04 -3.78 -13.42
N ALA A 130 -1.47 -4.77 -14.11
CA ALA A 130 -2.16 -6.02 -14.42
C ALA A 130 -2.55 -6.80 -13.16
N VAL A 131 -1.63 -6.92 -12.20
CA VAL A 131 -1.90 -7.55 -10.89
C VAL A 131 -3.06 -6.85 -10.17
N TYR A 132 -3.02 -5.51 -10.09
CA TYR A 132 -4.06 -4.75 -9.39
C TYR A 132 -5.41 -4.77 -10.12
N LEU A 133 -5.42 -4.76 -11.46
CA LEU A 133 -6.64 -4.94 -12.25
C LEU A 133 -7.25 -6.34 -12.03
N HIS A 134 -6.41 -7.37 -11.93
CA HIS A 134 -6.88 -8.71 -11.63
C HIS A 134 -7.47 -8.81 -10.22
N ILE A 135 -6.77 -8.37 -9.17
CA ILE A 135 -7.31 -8.45 -7.80
C ILE A 135 -8.56 -7.59 -7.62
N THR A 136 -8.64 -6.43 -8.27
CA THR A 136 -9.87 -5.62 -8.27
C THR A 136 -11.00 -6.33 -9.01
N SER A 137 -10.74 -7.18 -10.00
CA SER A 137 -11.79 -7.97 -10.66
C SER A 137 -12.44 -9.00 -9.72
N ILE A 138 -11.69 -9.55 -8.77
CA ILE A 138 -12.12 -10.64 -7.86
C ILE A 138 -12.56 -10.17 -6.46
N GLY A 139 -12.54 -8.87 -6.18
CA GLY A 139 -13.11 -8.30 -4.94
C GLY A 139 -12.24 -7.28 -4.22
N PHE A 140 -11.00 -7.02 -4.66
CA PHE A 140 -10.16 -5.99 -4.03
C PHE A 140 -10.79 -4.60 -4.18
N GLY A 141 -10.86 -3.86 -3.08
CA GLY A 141 -11.53 -2.56 -2.97
C GLY A 141 -13.01 -2.63 -2.54
N MET A 142 -13.56 -3.84 -2.40
CA MET A 142 -14.86 -4.10 -1.75
C MET A 142 -14.67 -4.33 -0.25
N HIS A 143 -15.75 -4.35 0.52
CA HIS A 143 -15.68 -4.73 1.94
C HIS A 143 -15.28 -6.18 2.11
N TYR A 144 -14.54 -6.44 3.19
CA TYR A 144 -13.98 -7.76 3.47
C TYR A 144 -15.06 -8.87 3.51
N TRP A 145 -16.22 -8.59 4.11
CA TRP A 145 -17.36 -9.51 4.19
C TRP A 145 -18.07 -9.75 2.85
N THR A 146 -17.85 -8.90 1.84
CA THR A 146 -18.44 -9.06 0.50
C THR A 146 -17.58 -9.93 -0.43
N ILE A 147 -16.36 -10.29 -0.01
CA ILE A 147 -15.42 -11.05 -0.83
C ILE A 147 -15.67 -12.55 -0.63
N PRO A 148 -15.86 -13.33 -1.71
CA PRO A 148 -15.96 -14.78 -1.61
C PRO A 148 -14.74 -15.38 -0.90
N VAL A 149 -14.95 -16.33 0.01
CA VAL A 149 -13.90 -16.89 0.90
C VAL A 149 -12.67 -17.38 0.11
N GLY A 150 -12.88 -18.04 -1.03
CA GLY A 150 -11.79 -18.51 -1.91
C GLY A 150 -10.96 -17.39 -2.57
N ASN A 151 -11.57 -16.23 -2.85
CA ASN A 151 -10.89 -15.10 -3.49
C ASN A 151 -9.92 -14.41 -2.51
N GLY A 152 -10.17 -14.50 -1.21
CA GLY A 152 -9.31 -13.87 -0.19
C GLY A 152 -7.86 -14.37 -0.23
N ILE A 153 -7.63 -15.67 -0.48
CA ILE A 153 -6.27 -16.23 -0.58
C ILE A 153 -5.56 -15.70 -1.83
N VAL A 154 -6.26 -15.69 -2.98
CA VAL A 154 -5.70 -15.21 -4.25
C VAL A 154 -5.33 -13.73 -4.15
N ILE A 155 -6.23 -12.91 -3.58
CA ILE A 155 -5.97 -11.48 -3.35
C ILE A 155 -4.72 -11.29 -2.48
N ARG A 156 -4.58 -12.05 -1.38
CA ARG A 156 -3.39 -11.95 -0.51
C ARG A 156 -2.09 -12.35 -1.22
N LYS A 157 -2.11 -13.44 -1.99
CA LYS A 157 -0.95 -13.87 -2.79
C LYS A 157 -0.52 -12.80 -3.80
N MET A 158 -1.50 -12.25 -4.52
CA MET A 158 -1.25 -11.22 -5.54
C MET A 158 -0.81 -9.90 -4.92
N LEU A 159 -1.32 -9.51 -3.74
CA LEU A 159 -0.84 -8.35 -3.00
C LEU A 159 0.61 -8.52 -2.52
N TYR A 160 0.98 -9.72 -2.07
CA TYR A 160 2.36 -10.03 -1.71
C TYR A 160 3.31 -9.84 -2.92
N VAL A 161 2.97 -10.42 -4.07
CA VAL A 161 3.74 -10.23 -5.31
C VAL A 161 3.75 -8.75 -5.73
N GLY A 162 2.59 -8.09 -5.63
CA GLY A 162 2.43 -6.67 -5.94
C GLY A 162 3.34 -5.78 -5.11
N ASN A 163 3.46 -6.03 -3.80
CA ASN A 163 4.36 -5.28 -2.92
C ASN A 163 5.83 -5.43 -3.34
N LEU A 164 6.27 -6.65 -3.68
CA LEU A 164 7.64 -6.89 -4.14
C LEU A 164 7.93 -6.14 -5.45
N VAL A 165 7.02 -6.27 -6.43
CA VAL A 165 7.13 -5.56 -7.72
C VAL A 165 7.13 -4.05 -7.49
N TYR A 166 6.27 -3.55 -6.60
CA TYR A 166 6.18 -2.13 -6.27
C TYR A 166 7.48 -1.58 -5.66
N THR A 167 8.10 -2.29 -4.72
CA THR A 167 9.38 -1.88 -4.12
C THR A 167 10.48 -1.74 -5.18
N VAL A 168 10.60 -2.71 -6.09
CA VAL A 168 11.60 -2.67 -7.17
C VAL A 168 11.28 -1.55 -8.17
N LEU A 169 10.01 -1.38 -8.52
CA LEU A 169 9.53 -0.34 -9.39
C LEU A 169 9.86 1.07 -8.85
N GLN A 170 9.57 1.32 -7.57
CA GLN A 170 9.88 2.60 -6.91
C GLN A 170 11.37 2.94 -7.02
N ALA A 171 12.25 1.99 -6.72
CA ALA A 171 13.69 2.17 -6.88
C ALA A 171 14.10 2.44 -8.33
N ALA A 172 13.57 1.67 -9.29
CA ALA A 172 13.89 1.82 -10.71
C ALA A 172 13.47 3.19 -11.28
N VAL A 173 12.28 3.69 -10.92
CA VAL A 173 11.81 5.02 -11.35
C VAL A 173 12.76 6.10 -10.85
N LYS A 174 13.07 6.12 -9.56
CA LYS A 174 13.97 7.11 -8.95
C LYS A 174 15.38 7.05 -9.52
N LEU A 175 15.90 5.84 -9.73
CA LEU A 175 17.20 5.63 -10.35
C LEU A 175 17.26 6.23 -11.76
N SER A 176 16.21 6.02 -12.57
CA SER A 176 16.14 6.59 -13.92
C SER A 176 16.18 8.14 -13.92
N ILE A 177 15.58 8.78 -12.90
CA ILE A 177 15.58 10.24 -12.73
C ILE A 177 16.98 10.72 -12.34
N VAL A 178 17.61 10.08 -11.35
CA VAL A 178 18.94 10.48 -10.87
C VAL A 178 20.00 10.31 -11.96
N LEU A 179 19.97 9.21 -12.71
CA LEU A 179 20.87 8.98 -13.85
C LEU A 179 20.68 10.05 -14.94
N PHE A 180 19.42 10.39 -15.24
CA PHE A 180 19.10 11.45 -16.19
C PHE A 180 19.61 12.82 -15.74
N LEU A 181 19.39 13.18 -14.47
CA LEU A 181 19.86 14.43 -13.88
C LEU A 181 21.39 14.50 -13.85
N GLY A 182 22.05 13.42 -13.43
CA GLY A 182 23.52 13.31 -13.36
C GLY A 182 24.21 13.52 -14.71
N ARG A 183 23.49 13.21 -15.81
CA ARG A 183 23.97 13.43 -17.17
C ARG A 183 23.77 14.86 -17.66
N ILE A 184 22.63 15.48 -17.33
CA ILE A 184 22.30 16.83 -17.81
C ILE A 184 23.23 17.88 -17.20
N PHE A 185 23.54 17.75 -15.92
CA PHE A 185 24.36 18.73 -15.21
C PHE A 185 25.83 18.31 -15.24
N PRO A 186 26.72 19.08 -15.91
CA PRO A 186 28.11 18.67 -16.10
C PRO A 186 29.00 18.84 -14.86
N SER A 187 28.50 19.45 -13.78
CA SER A 187 29.27 19.75 -12.56
C SER A 187 29.75 18.47 -11.85
N GLN A 188 31.04 18.39 -11.50
CA GLN A 188 31.62 17.23 -10.81
C GLN A 188 31.00 17.03 -9.41
N THR A 189 30.73 18.13 -8.69
CA THR A 189 30.05 18.07 -7.39
C THR A 189 28.64 17.50 -7.54
N PHE A 190 27.90 17.93 -8.57
CA PHE A 190 26.57 17.39 -8.86
C PHE A 190 26.60 15.88 -9.11
N ARG A 191 27.55 15.42 -9.94
CA ARG A 191 27.70 13.98 -10.24
C ARG A 191 27.99 13.16 -8.98
N ARG A 192 28.87 13.63 -8.09
CA ARG A 192 29.16 12.93 -6.84
C ARG A 192 27.95 12.84 -5.92
N ILE A 193 27.16 13.90 -5.81
CA ILE A 193 25.93 13.89 -5.01
C ILE A 193 24.90 12.94 -5.64
N ALA A 194 24.72 13.01 -6.96
CA ALA A 194 23.82 12.11 -7.69
C ALA A 194 24.21 10.63 -7.50
N GLN A 195 25.49 10.30 -7.59
CA GLN A 195 26.00 8.95 -7.30
C GLN A 195 25.75 8.52 -5.84
N GLY A 196 25.87 9.43 -4.88
CA GLY A 196 25.52 9.17 -3.49
C GLY A 196 24.03 8.83 -3.33
N ILE A 197 23.14 9.57 -3.99
CA ILE A 197 21.69 9.30 -3.98
C ILE A 197 21.41 7.95 -4.67
N GLU A 198 22.06 7.65 -5.79
CA GLU A 198 21.94 6.36 -6.47
C GLU A 198 22.28 5.18 -5.53
N VAL A 199 23.37 5.27 -4.77
CA VAL A 199 23.72 4.24 -3.78
C VAL A 199 22.66 4.12 -2.69
N ILE A 200 22.14 5.23 -2.19
CA ILE A 200 21.07 5.24 -1.18
C ILE A 200 19.80 4.56 -1.71
N LEU A 201 19.40 4.84 -2.96
CA LEU A 201 18.24 4.22 -3.60
C LEU A 201 18.40 2.69 -3.73
N LEU A 202 19.58 2.23 -4.13
CA LEU A 202 19.89 0.80 -4.25
C LEU A 202 19.90 0.11 -2.88
N LEU A 203 20.45 0.77 -1.86
CA LEU A 203 20.44 0.28 -0.48
C LEU A 203 19.01 0.20 0.07
N HIS A 204 18.19 1.24 -0.12
CA HIS A 204 16.80 1.23 0.29
C HIS A 204 16.03 0.07 -0.38
N GLY A 205 16.14 -0.05 -1.71
CA GLY A 205 15.50 -1.14 -2.46
C GLY A 205 15.89 -2.52 -1.93
N THR A 206 17.19 -2.79 -1.81
CA THR A 206 17.69 -4.10 -1.33
C THR A 206 17.32 -4.40 0.12
N LEU A 207 17.49 -3.42 1.02
CA LEU A 207 17.24 -3.59 2.45
C LEU A 207 15.76 -3.79 2.79
N PHE A 208 14.84 -3.21 2.01
CA PHE A 208 13.40 -3.35 2.26
C PHE A 208 12.75 -4.46 1.45
N THR A 209 13.25 -4.83 0.28
CA THR A 209 12.75 -5.99 -0.47
C THR A 209 12.86 -7.28 0.34
N ILE A 210 13.93 -7.47 1.13
CA ILE A 210 14.11 -8.68 1.95
C ILE A 210 12.99 -8.80 3.01
N PRO A 211 12.76 -7.82 3.91
CA PRO A 211 11.64 -7.83 4.85
C PRO A 211 10.27 -8.05 4.20
N PHE A 212 10.02 -7.49 3.01
CA PHE A 212 8.77 -7.74 2.29
C PHE A 212 8.68 -9.18 1.78
N ALA A 213 9.79 -9.77 1.30
CA ALA A 213 9.83 -11.15 0.82
C ALA A 213 9.68 -12.17 1.96
N VAL A 214 10.29 -11.91 3.12
CA VAL A 214 10.23 -12.77 4.31
C VAL A 214 9.36 -12.18 5.42
N GLN A 215 8.28 -11.48 5.07
CA GLN A 215 7.42 -10.79 6.03
C GLN A 215 6.77 -11.74 7.06
N CYS A 216 6.68 -13.04 6.75
CA CYS A 216 6.29 -14.07 7.70
C CYS A 216 7.12 -15.35 7.52
N THR A 217 7.27 -16.09 8.61
CA THR A 217 7.88 -17.43 8.66
C THR A 217 6.85 -18.41 9.24
N PRO A 218 6.45 -19.47 8.52
CA PRO A 218 6.76 -19.75 7.10
C PRO A 218 6.07 -18.74 6.15
N VAL A 219 6.65 -18.50 4.96
CA VAL A 219 6.16 -17.48 3.98
C VAL A 219 4.72 -17.74 3.54
N GLN A 220 4.30 -19.00 3.53
CA GLN A 220 2.95 -19.43 3.20
C GLN A 220 1.89 -18.80 4.12
N SER A 221 2.27 -18.46 5.36
CA SER A 221 1.37 -17.83 6.34
C SER A 221 0.94 -16.40 5.96
N ILE A 222 1.54 -15.81 4.92
CA ILE A 222 1.13 -14.52 4.35
C ILE A 222 -0.27 -14.62 3.74
N TRP A 223 -0.56 -15.70 3.01
CA TRP A 223 -1.84 -15.90 2.34
C TRP A 223 -2.72 -16.95 3.02
N ASP A 224 -2.12 -17.92 3.71
CA ASP A 224 -2.81 -18.95 4.45
C ASP A 224 -2.86 -18.60 5.94
N ARG A 225 -4.07 -18.32 6.45
CA ARG A 225 -4.28 -17.93 7.84
C ARG A 225 -4.50 -19.12 8.78
N THR A 226 -4.63 -20.34 8.25
CA THR A 226 -4.82 -21.57 9.04
C THR A 226 -3.54 -22.00 9.75
N ILE A 227 -2.38 -21.53 9.28
CA ILE A 227 -1.07 -21.76 9.88
C ILE A 227 -0.98 -20.97 11.19
N THR A 228 -0.96 -21.69 12.32
CA THR A 228 -1.00 -21.13 13.69
C THR A 228 0.40 -20.79 14.23
N ASP A 229 1.44 -21.50 13.80
CA ASP A 229 2.84 -21.31 14.20
C ASP A 229 3.56 -20.18 13.43
N ARG A 230 2.79 -19.18 12.97
CA ARG A 230 3.33 -18.07 12.18
C ARG A 230 4.07 -17.04 13.03
N ARG A 231 5.24 -16.60 12.54
CA ARG A 231 5.93 -15.40 13.04
C ARG A 231 6.02 -14.38 11.92
N CYS A 232 5.32 -13.27 12.05
CA CYS A 232 5.27 -12.20 11.06
C CYS A 232 5.92 -10.91 11.59
N LEU A 233 6.58 -10.17 10.70
CA LEU A 233 7.03 -8.82 10.96
C LEU A 233 5.82 -7.88 11.11
N ASN A 234 6.00 -6.79 11.85
CA ASN A 234 5.01 -5.72 11.87
C ASN A 234 5.06 -4.99 10.52
N LEU A 235 4.20 -5.40 9.59
CA LEU A 235 4.14 -4.86 8.23
C LEU A 235 3.82 -3.36 8.21
N GLN A 236 3.07 -2.85 9.19
CA GLN A 236 2.81 -1.41 9.30
C GLN A 236 4.07 -0.65 9.68
N ALA A 237 4.84 -1.15 10.64
CA ALA A 237 6.12 -0.54 11.02
C ALA A 237 7.10 -0.54 9.83
N VAL A 238 7.27 -1.69 9.16
CA VAL A 238 8.12 -1.80 7.97
C VAL A 238 7.65 -0.86 6.86
N GLY A 239 6.34 -0.82 6.61
CA GLY A 239 5.73 0.04 5.60
C GLY A 239 5.91 1.53 5.91
N TYR A 240 5.71 1.96 7.15
CA TYR A 240 5.93 3.36 7.54
C TYR A 240 7.40 3.76 7.49
N SER A 241 8.32 2.88 7.90
CA SER A 241 9.75 3.14 7.78
C SER A 241 10.19 3.26 6.32
N SER A 242 9.74 2.34 5.46
CA SER A 242 10.03 2.39 4.01
C SER A 242 9.43 3.62 3.37
N GLY A 243 8.17 3.94 3.70
CA GLY A 243 7.48 5.12 3.19
C GLY A 243 8.17 6.42 3.59
N GLY A 244 8.60 6.53 4.85
CA GLY A 244 9.34 7.71 5.33
C GLY A 244 10.67 7.90 4.60
N LEU A 245 11.43 6.82 4.35
CA LEU A 245 12.65 6.88 3.56
C LEU A 245 12.36 7.22 2.09
N ALA A 246 11.31 6.64 1.51
CA ALA A 246 10.88 6.94 0.14
C ALA A 246 10.58 8.45 -0.02
N MET A 247 9.85 9.03 0.93
CA MET A 247 9.56 10.48 0.92
C MET A 247 10.83 11.32 1.04
N ALA A 248 11.78 10.91 1.90
CA ALA A 248 13.05 11.62 2.05
C ALA A 248 13.88 11.60 0.75
N GLU A 249 13.89 10.48 0.04
CA GLU A 249 14.54 10.37 -1.27
C GLU A 249 13.89 11.27 -2.32
N ASP A 250 12.56 11.35 -2.34
CA ASP A 250 11.83 12.19 -3.29
C ASP A 250 12.20 13.67 -3.07
N ILE A 251 12.27 14.10 -1.81
CA ILE A 251 12.75 15.43 -1.44
C ILE A 251 14.20 15.62 -1.90
N ALA A 252 15.09 14.66 -1.64
CA ALA A 252 16.49 14.76 -2.04
C ALA A 252 16.66 14.90 -3.57
N ILE A 253 15.92 14.11 -4.35
CA ILE A 253 15.94 14.16 -5.82
C ILE A 253 15.38 15.49 -6.34
N LEU A 254 14.30 15.99 -5.74
CA LEU A 254 13.69 17.27 -6.10
C LEU A 254 14.58 18.47 -5.78
N LEU A 255 15.31 18.43 -4.66
CA LEU A 255 16.24 19.49 -4.26
C LEU A 255 17.54 19.46 -5.07
N LEU A 256 17.92 18.30 -5.61
CA LEU A 256 19.18 18.11 -6.33
C LEU A 256 19.48 19.18 -7.40
N PRO A 257 18.57 19.54 -8.33
CA PRO A 257 18.84 20.55 -9.35
C PRO A 257 18.75 22.00 -8.87
N ILE A 258 18.15 22.28 -7.70
CA ILE A 258 17.81 23.66 -7.27
C ILE A 258 19.03 24.57 -7.14
N PRO A 259 20.14 24.17 -6.47
CA PRO A 259 21.31 25.03 -6.31
C PRO A 259 21.93 25.45 -7.65
N HIS A 260 22.03 24.51 -8.61
CA HIS A 260 22.56 24.78 -9.95
C HIS A 260 21.58 25.61 -10.79
N VAL A 261 20.29 25.37 -10.63
CA VAL A 261 19.23 26.13 -11.29
C VAL A 261 19.20 27.58 -10.80
N TRP A 262 19.40 27.85 -9.52
CA TRP A 262 19.43 29.22 -8.98
C TRP A 262 20.60 30.07 -9.50
N GLN A 263 21.69 29.43 -9.93
CA GLN A 263 22.82 30.13 -10.54
C GLN A 263 22.57 30.44 -12.03
N LEU A 264 21.62 29.76 -12.67
CA LEU A 264 21.15 30.08 -14.02
C LEU A 264 19.95 31.03 -13.94
N LYS A 265 19.96 32.12 -14.72
CA LYS A 265 18.79 33.02 -14.85
C LYS A 265 17.65 32.29 -15.55
N ILE A 266 16.84 31.54 -14.81
CA ILE A 266 15.80 30.68 -15.38
C ILE A 266 14.48 31.46 -15.57
N SER A 267 13.81 31.21 -16.69
CA SER A 267 12.47 31.75 -17.00
C SER A 267 11.38 31.20 -16.07
N LEU A 268 10.34 32.01 -15.84
CA LEU A 268 9.19 31.71 -14.97
C LEU A 268 8.58 30.31 -15.21
N SER A 269 8.58 29.85 -16.47
CA SER A 269 8.03 28.56 -16.89
C SER A 269 8.69 27.36 -16.22
N ARG A 270 10.01 27.37 -16.01
CA ARG A 270 10.69 26.26 -15.32
C ARG A 270 10.51 26.34 -13.80
N ARG A 271 10.36 27.54 -13.24
CA ARG A 271 10.02 27.72 -11.83
C ARG A 271 8.62 27.16 -11.53
N LEU A 272 7.67 27.38 -12.43
CA LEU A 272 6.33 26.78 -12.37
C LEU A 272 6.37 25.25 -12.49
N ALA A 273 7.25 24.70 -13.34
CA ALA A 273 7.41 23.23 -13.45
C ALA A 273 7.90 22.59 -12.14
N VAL A 274 8.84 23.21 -11.43
CA VAL A 274 9.31 22.72 -10.11
C VAL A 274 8.18 22.76 -9.08
N ILE A 275 7.42 23.86 -9.03
CA ILE A 275 6.27 23.97 -8.12
C ILE A 275 5.21 22.91 -8.45
N ALA A 276 4.89 22.70 -9.73
CA ALA A 276 3.96 21.67 -10.17
C ALA A 276 4.43 20.26 -9.79
N LEU A 277 5.74 19.97 -9.89
CA LEU A 277 6.31 18.69 -9.45
C LEU A 277 6.12 18.45 -7.95
N PHE A 278 6.31 19.47 -7.11
CA PHE A 278 6.02 19.38 -5.67
C PHE A 278 4.53 19.15 -5.40
N SER A 279 3.64 19.84 -6.13
CA SER A 279 2.19 19.67 -5.97
C SER A 279 1.69 18.29 -6.40
N VAL A 280 2.28 17.71 -7.45
CA VAL A 280 1.93 16.37 -7.93
C VAL A 280 2.53 15.26 -7.06
N GLY A 281 3.76 15.45 -6.54
CA GLY A 281 4.38 14.49 -5.61
C GLY A 281 3.74 14.42 -4.22
N SER A 282 2.94 15.43 -3.84
CA SER A 282 2.17 15.45 -2.59
C SER A 282 0.77 14.80 -2.68
N LEU A 283 0.36 14.34 -3.87
CA LEU A 283 -0.96 13.76 -4.13
C LEU A 283 -0.93 12.22 -4.19
#